data_AF-A0A930HWF3-F1
#
_entry.id   AF-A0A930HWF3-F1
#
_cell.length_a   1.000
_cell.length_b   1.000
_cell.length_c   1.000
_cell.angle_alpha   90.00
_cell.angle_beta   90.00
_cell.angle_gamma   90.00
#
_symmetry.space_group_name_H-M   'P 1'
#
loop_
_entity.id
_entity.type
_entity.pdbx_description
1 polymer ?
#
loop_
_entity_poly.entity_id
_entity_poly.type
_entity_poly.pdbx_seq_one_letter_code
_entity_poly.pdbx_strand_id
1 'polypeptide(L)'
;MIVIESKRKKLQTLQKKYPTAIFADVTSKSTGRLLHLSPFYPHGGIPVPMSPGYTATCVESIWQGLKVFEHADIDTDLFQNATMRGIKRTARKYGKPIGHRAGVHSPELLGYIEARKQIYIPTYRWMLEHYCMDIIHRLRQAHAAGKTIVLLDYDTNADVENATKPLSHAALVKAYAEGLYPYEDIQETIPPAQYKIEEPLFDDLFPDY
;
A
#
# COMPACT_ATOMS: atom_id res chain seq x y z
N MET A 1 0.97 19.05 -6.93
CA MET A 1 1.83 18.00 -7.54
C MET A 1 2.09 16.90 -6.51
N ILE A 2 1.94 15.62 -6.86
CA ILE A 2 2.36 14.50 -5.99
C ILE A 2 3.61 13.83 -6.57
N VAL A 3 4.66 13.70 -5.77
CA VAL A 3 5.92 13.03 -6.15
C VAL A 3 6.28 11.95 -5.15
N ILE A 4 7.07 10.97 -5.60
CA ILE A 4 7.53 9.87 -4.76
C ILE A 4 9.04 9.99 -4.61
N GLU A 5 9.53 9.88 -3.38
CA GLU A 5 10.95 9.90 -3.07
C GLU A 5 11.34 8.77 -2.12
N SER A 6 12.59 8.32 -2.21
CA SER A 6 13.06 7.27 -1.32
C SER A 6 13.26 7.82 0.09
N LYS A 7 12.65 7.16 1.08
CA LYS A 7 12.86 7.40 2.52
C LYS A 7 14.31 7.24 2.96
N ARG A 8 15.15 6.58 2.13
CA ARG A 8 16.59 6.43 2.36
C ARG A 8 17.36 7.75 2.14
N LYS A 9 16.79 8.72 1.41
CA LYS A 9 17.41 10.02 1.21
C LYS A 9 17.35 10.84 2.50
N LYS A 10 18.41 11.61 2.78
CA LYS A 10 18.42 12.54 3.92
C LYS A 10 17.33 13.59 3.74
N LEU A 11 16.58 13.88 4.80
CA LEU A 11 15.50 14.88 4.76
C LEU A 11 15.99 16.24 4.25
N GLN A 12 17.17 16.68 4.69
CA GLN A 12 17.81 17.94 4.23
C GLN A 12 17.98 18.00 2.70
N THR A 13 18.35 16.88 2.06
CA THR A 13 18.48 16.82 0.60
C THR A 13 17.12 16.98 -0.07
N LEU A 14 16.08 16.36 0.49
CA LEU A 14 14.73 16.45 -0.03
C LEU A 14 14.13 17.83 0.19
N GLN A 15 14.34 18.46 1.34
CA GLN A 15 13.92 19.83 1.62
C GLN A 15 14.59 20.83 0.69
N LYS A 16 15.88 20.67 0.36
CA LYS A 16 16.53 21.51 -0.66
C LYS A 16 15.89 21.35 -2.04
N LYS A 17 15.50 20.13 -2.41
CA LYS A 17 14.85 19.83 -3.70
C LYS A 17 13.39 20.31 -3.74
N TYR A 18 12.70 20.23 -2.60
CA TYR A 18 11.30 20.61 -2.46
C TYR A 18 11.10 21.49 -1.20
N PRO A 19 11.49 22.77 -1.24
CA PRO A 19 11.54 23.64 -0.05
C PRO A 19 10.19 23.86 0.63
N THR A 20 9.12 23.80 -0.15
CA THR A 20 7.74 24.03 0.29
C THR A 20 6.89 22.77 0.12
N ALA A 21 7.50 21.58 0.12
CA ALA A 21 6.71 20.35 0.02
C ALA A 21 6.29 19.81 1.37
N ILE A 22 5.08 19.28 1.39
CA ILE A 22 4.58 18.42 2.45
C ILE A 22 5.26 17.06 2.31
N PHE A 23 5.95 16.60 3.35
CA PHE A 23 6.59 15.28 3.38
C PHE A 23 5.67 14.27 4.06
N ALA A 24 5.13 13.33 3.30
CA ALA A 24 4.22 12.31 3.79
C ALA A 24 4.94 10.95 3.85
N ASP A 25 5.37 10.54 5.05
CA ASP A 25 5.95 9.21 5.25
C ASP A 25 4.85 8.15 5.30
N VAL A 26 4.80 7.29 4.29
CA VAL A 26 3.79 6.21 4.19
C VAL A 26 4.39 4.84 4.52
N THR A 27 5.61 4.79 5.06
CA THR A 27 6.27 3.54 5.42
C THR A 27 5.71 2.96 6.72
N SER A 28 6.07 1.71 7.04
CA SER A 28 5.74 1.11 8.35
C SER A 28 6.48 1.73 9.54
N LYS A 29 7.24 2.82 9.31
CA LYS A 29 7.98 3.58 10.33
C LYS A 29 7.42 4.98 10.52
N SER A 30 6.38 5.36 9.78
CA SER A 30 5.73 6.64 9.97
C SER A 30 4.96 6.69 11.29
N THR A 31 4.57 7.90 11.65
CA THR A 31 3.79 8.22 12.85
C THR A 31 2.42 8.76 12.43
N GLY A 32 1.48 8.78 13.38
CA GLY A 32 0.14 9.33 13.15
C GLY A 32 -0.63 8.57 12.08
N ARG A 33 -1.53 9.28 11.40
CA ARG A 33 -2.50 8.66 10.48
C ARG A 33 -1.88 8.13 9.19
N LEU A 34 -0.73 8.67 8.75
CA LEU A 34 -0.03 8.19 7.55
C LEU A 34 0.48 6.74 7.69
N LEU A 35 0.64 6.23 8.92
CA LEU A 35 0.97 4.82 9.17
C LEU A 35 -0.08 3.87 8.58
N HIS A 36 -1.33 4.30 8.49
CA HIS A 36 -2.45 3.48 8.00
C HIS A 36 -2.31 3.18 6.50
N LEU A 37 -1.53 3.97 5.75
CA LEU A 37 -1.20 3.69 4.35
C LEU A 37 -0.13 2.59 4.19
N SER A 38 0.53 2.18 5.27
CA SER A 38 1.51 1.11 5.20
C SER A 38 0.83 -0.23 4.90
N PRO A 39 1.34 -1.05 3.95
CA PRO A 39 0.80 -2.38 3.69
C PRO A 39 0.94 -3.34 4.90
N PHE A 40 1.74 -2.96 5.90
CA PHE A 40 1.93 -3.71 7.13
C PHE A 40 0.90 -3.37 8.21
N TYR A 41 0.15 -2.27 8.09
CA TYR A 41 -0.75 -1.82 9.15
C TYR A 41 -1.95 -2.76 9.29
N PRO A 42 -2.25 -3.25 10.51
CA PRO A 42 -3.22 -4.32 10.73
C PRO A 42 -4.65 -3.77 10.82
N HIS A 43 -5.20 -3.29 9.70
CA HIS A 43 -6.59 -2.81 9.62
C HIS A 43 -7.63 -3.86 10.02
N GLY A 44 -7.33 -5.15 9.78
CA GLY A 44 -8.31 -6.23 9.94
C GLY A 44 -9.23 -6.36 8.73
N GLY A 45 -9.89 -7.51 8.61
CA GLY A 45 -11.03 -7.69 7.71
C GLY A 45 -10.77 -7.55 6.20
N ILE A 46 -9.51 -7.46 5.74
CA ILE A 46 -9.20 -7.30 4.32
C ILE A 46 -9.47 -8.63 3.61
N PRO A 47 -10.37 -8.69 2.60
CA PRO A 47 -10.67 -9.92 1.90
C PRO A 47 -9.45 -10.44 1.15
N VAL A 48 -9.19 -11.75 1.24
CA VAL A 48 -8.12 -12.40 0.49
C VAL A 48 -8.61 -12.62 -0.95
N PRO A 49 -7.93 -12.09 -1.98
CA PRO A 49 -8.35 -12.26 -3.37
C PRO A 49 -8.53 -13.74 -3.75
N MET A 50 -9.55 -14.02 -4.56
CA MET A 50 -9.89 -15.37 -5.04
C MET A 50 -10.12 -16.41 -3.91
N SER A 51 -10.41 -15.95 -2.69
CA SER A 51 -10.57 -16.83 -1.52
C SER A 51 -11.82 -16.43 -0.71
N PRO A 52 -13.04 -16.74 -1.20
CA PRO A 52 -14.26 -16.43 -0.48
C PRO A 52 -14.24 -16.96 0.96
N GLY A 53 -14.66 -16.13 1.92
CA GLY A 53 -14.65 -16.46 3.35
C GLY A 53 -13.31 -16.25 4.06
N TYR A 54 -12.23 -15.91 3.34
CA TYR A 54 -10.95 -15.58 3.94
C TYR A 54 -10.75 -14.07 4.04
N THR A 55 -10.30 -13.63 5.22
CA THR A 55 -9.85 -12.26 5.47
C THR A 55 -8.49 -12.26 6.17
N ALA A 56 -7.75 -11.16 6.04
CA ALA A 56 -6.47 -10.97 6.71
C ALA A 56 -6.38 -9.62 7.44
N THR A 57 -5.41 -9.53 8.34
CA THR A 57 -5.11 -8.33 9.12
C THR A 57 -4.55 -7.18 8.30
N CYS A 58 -3.71 -7.45 7.30
CA CYS A 58 -3.12 -6.41 6.45
C CYS A 58 -2.77 -6.92 5.04
N VAL A 59 -2.47 -5.99 4.14
CA VAL A 59 -2.10 -6.27 2.74
C VAL A 59 -0.86 -7.16 2.66
N GLU A 60 0.16 -6.88 3.46
CA GLU A 60 1.39 -7.68 3.47
C GLU A 60 1.15 -9.11 3.98
N SER A 61 0.25 -9.30 4.95
CA SER A 61 -0.12 -10.64 5.43
C SER A 61 -0.73 -11.48 4.31
N ILE A 62 -1.56 -10.89 3.45
CA ILE A 62 -2.09 -11.56 2.25
C ILE A 62 -0.95 -11.90 1.28
N TRP A 63 -0.10 -10.91 0.99
CA TRP A 63 1.01 -11.06 0.06
C TRP A 63 2.00 -12.15 0.48
N GLN A 64 2.38 -12.19 1.77
CA GLN A 64 3.31 -13.17 2.29
C GLN A 64 2.65 -14.52 2.57
N GLY A 65 1.38 -14.52 2.99
CA GLY A 65 0.60 -15.73 3.23
C GLY A 65 0.38 -16.52 1.96
N LEU A 66 0.05 -15.85 0.84
CA LEU A 66 -0.14 -16.51 -0.46
C LEU A 66 1.16 -16.82 -1.22
N LYS A 67 2.33 -16.37 -0.72
CA LYS A 67 3.61 -16.60 -1.37
C LYS A 67 4.02 -18.07 -1.29
N VAL A 68 4.51 -18.61 -2.39
CA VAL A 68 5.01 -19.99 -2.49
C VAL A 68 6.51 -19.96 -2.73
N PHE A 69 7.23 -20.83 -2.03
CA PHE A 69 8.66 -21.05 -2.15
C PHE A 69 8.95 -22.49 -2.56
N GLU A 70 10.17 -22.78 -3.01
CA GLU A 70 10.62 -24.13 -3.37
C GLU A 70 10.41 -25.18 -2.26
N HIS A 71 10.44 -24.76 -0.98
CA HIS A 71 10.35 -25.67 0.17
C HIS A 71 9.17 -25.35 1.10
N ALA A 72 8.26 -24.46 0.70
CA ALA A 72 7.08 -24.14 1.50
C ALA A 72 5.94 -23.57 0.65
N ASP A 73 4.73 -24.09 0.86
CA ASP A 73 3.50 -23.56 0.26
C ASP A 73 2.98 -22.33 1.03
N ILE A 74 1.73 -21.93 0.82
CA ILE A 74 1.08 -20.82 1.52
C ILE A 74 1.09 -20.98 3.04
N ASP A 75 0.94 -19.87 3.73
CA ASP A 75 0.90 -19.78 5.19
C ASP A 75 -0.30 -18.91 5.59
N THR A 76 -1.44 -19.55 5.82
CA THR A 76 -2.70 -18.87 6.17
C THR A 76 -2.70 -18.32 7.59
N ASP A 77 -1.83 -18.80 8.47
CA ASP A 77 -1.71 -18.31 9.85
C ASP A 77 -1.24 -16.84 9.85
N LEU A 78 -0.45 -16.44 8.85
CA LEU A 78 -0.06 -15.05 8.64
C LEU A 78 -1.25 -14.10 8.48
N PHE A 79 -2.40 -14.58 7.98
CA PHE A 79 -3.59 -13.74 7.83
C PHE A 79 -4.08 -13.19 9.17
N GLN A 80 -3.78 -13.85 10.28
CA GLN A 80 -4.18 -13.43 11.63
C GLN A 80 -3.11 -12.58 12.34
N ASN A 81 -1.95 -12.32 11.71
CA ASN A 81 -0.88 -11.58 12.36
C ASN A 81 -1.18 -10.08 12.43
N ALA A 82 -1.60 -9.59 13.60
CA ALA A 82 -1.87 -8.17 13.85
C ALA A 82 -0.68 -7.40 14.46
N THR A 83 0.51 -8.00 14.58
CA THR A 83 1.63 -7.42 15.34
C THR A 83 2.54 -6.50 14.52
N MET A 84 2.36 -6.46 13.19
CA MET A 84 3.29 -5.85 12.22
C MET A 84 4.71 -6.45 12.22
N ARG A 85 4.94 -7.54 12.97
CA ARG A 85 6.25 -8.20 13.14
C ARG A 85 6.18 -9.62 12.61
N GLY A 86 7.30 -10.13 12.09
CA GLY A 86 7.40 -11.53 11.66
C GLY A 86 6.56 -11.91 10.42
N ILE A 87 5.98 -10.95 9.71
CA ILE A 87 5.12 -11.21 8.54
C ILE A 87 5.93 -11.69 7.32
N LYS A 88 7.17 -11.19 7.17
CA LYS A 88 7.98 -11.48 5.98
C LYS A 88 8.49 -12.91 5.96
N ARG A 89 8.09 -13.67 4.95
CA ARG A 89 8.69 -14.97 4.62
C ARG A 89 9.86 -14.75 3.67
N THR A 90 11.01 -15.37 3.94
CA THR A 90 12.29 -15.06 3.26
C THR A 90 12.89 -16.26 2.57
N ALA A 91 13.63 -16.01 1.49
CA ALA A 91 14.26 -17.07 0.72
C ALA A 91 15.29 -17.88 1.52
N ARG A 92 15.97 -17.23 2.48
CA ARG A 92 16.90 -17.89 3.40
C ARG A 92 16.26 -19.03 4.20
N LYS A 93 14.98 -18.90 4.57
CA LYS A 93 14.26 -19.89 5.37
C LYS A 93 13.50 -20.90 4.51
N TYR A 94 12.92 -20.46 3.41
CA TYR A 94 11.91 -21.24 2.67
C TYR A 94 12.34 -21.66 1.25
N GLY A 95 13.54 -21.28 0.78
CA GLY A 95 14.00 -21.52 -0.60
C GLY A 95 13.65 -20.35 -1.54
N LYS A 96 13.91 -20.47 -2.84
CA LYS A 96 13.57 -19.39 -3.79
C LYS A 96 12.05 -19.19 -3.87
N PRO A 97 11.53 -17.95 -3.93
CA PRO A 97 10.12 -17.72 -4.25
C PRO A 97 9.82 -18.20 -5.67
N ILE A 98 8.77 -19.00 -5.84
CA ILE A 98 8.34 -19.53 -7.14
C ILE A 98 7.04 -18.92 -7.66
N GLY A 99 6.27 -18.23 -6.81
CA GLY A 99 5.04 -17.55 -7.21
C GLY A 99 4.14 -17.23 -6.02
N HIS A 100 2.86 -16.99 -6.30
CA HIS A 100 1.80 -16.86 -5.30
C HIS A 100 0.61 -17.72 -5.70
N ARG A 101 -0.09 -18.35 -4.75
CA ARG A 101 -1.33 -19.06 -5.07
C ARG A 101 -2.42 -18.08 -5.48
N ALA A 102 -3.19 -18.45 -6.51
CA ALA A 102 -4.39 -17.71 -6.94
C ALA A 102 -5.56 -17.96 -5.98
N GLY A 103 -5.36 -17.66 -4.69
CA GLY A 103 -6.29 -17.95 -3.60
C GLY A 103 -5.96 -19.22 -2.81
N VAL A 104 -6.52 -19.35 -1.62
CA VAL A 104 -6.13 -20.33 -0.58
C VAL A 104 -6.31 -21.79 -1.02
N HIS A 105 -7.37 -22.08 -1.77
CA HIS A 105 -7.68 -23.45 -2.22
C HIS A 105 -7.40 -23.67 -3.70
N SER A 106 -6.79 -22.71 -4.38
CA SER A 106 -6.51 -22.81 -5.81
C SER A 106 -5.23 -23.61 -6.09
N PRO A 107 -5.25 -24.55 -7.06
CA PRO A 107 -4.03 -25.22 -7.50
C PRO A 107 -3.15 -24.30 -8.36
N GLU A 108 -3.68 -23.18 -8.86
CA GLU A 108 -2.99 -22.28 -9.77
C GLU A 108 -1.89 -21.48 -9.04
N LEU A 109 -0.74 -21.37 -9.70
CA LEU A 109 0.42 -20.60 -9.24
C LEU A 109 0.65 -19.42 -10.17
N LEU A 110 0.46 -18.21 -9.64
CA LEU A 110 0.72 -16.97 -10.34
C LEU A 110 2.22 -16.63 -10.31
N GLY A 111 2.74 -16.23 -11.47
CA GLY A 111 4.03 -15.57 -11.57
C GLY A 111 4.05 -14.24 -10.80
N TYR A 112 5.25 -13.69 -10.57
CA TYR A 112 5.40 -12.51 -9.70
C TYR A 112 4.62 -11.28 -10.18
N ILE A 113 4.59 -11.02 -11.50
CA ILE A 113 3.86 -9.90 -12.09
C ILE A 113 2.35 -10.11 -12.02
N GLU A 114 1.88 -11.30 -12.39
CA GLU A 114 0.46 -11.66 -12.30
C GLU A 114 -0.05 -11.59 -10.86
N ALA A 115 0.74 -12.04 -9.90
CA ALA A 115 0.42 -11.89 -8.48
C ALA A 115 0.30 -10.41 -8.06
N ARG A 116 1.13 -9.50 -8.59
CA ARG A 116 0.96 -8.06 -8.31
C ARG A 116 -0.39 -7.55 -8.80
N LYS A 117 -0.74 -7.88 -10.05
CA LYS A 117 -1.97 -7.42 -10.72
C LYS A 117 -3.23 -8.01 -10.11
N GLN A 118 -3.21 -9.30 -9.75
CA GLN A 118 -4.40 -10.03 -9.31
C GLN A 118 -4.54 -10.11 -7.79
N ILE A 119 -3.45 -9.95 -7.04
CA ILE A 119 -3.47 -10.02 -5.57
C ILE A 119 -3.10 -8.67 -4.97
N TYR A 120 -1.85 -8.21 -5.12
CA TYR A 120 -1.34 -7.09 -4.33
C TYR A 120 -2.09 -5.77 -4.60
N ILE A 121 -2.25 -5.43 -5.89
CA ILE A 121 -2.90 -4.19 -6.32
C ILE A 121 -4.36 -4.18 -5.87
N PRO A 122 -5.24 -5.13 -6.26
CA PRO A 122 -6.63 -5.16 -5.80
C PRO A 122 -6.79 -5.13 -4.28
N THR A 123 -5.93 -5.84 -3.56
CA THR A 123 -5.94 -5.83 -2.08
C THR A 123 -5.62 -4.45 -1.52
N TYR A 124 -4.58 -3.78 -2.06
CA TYR A 124 -4.21 -2.45 -1.63
C TYR A 124 -5.29 -1.41 -2.00
N ARG A 125 -5.91 -1.53 -3.18
CA ARG A 125 -7.08 -0.72 -3.58
C ARG A 125 -8.18 -0.80 -2.55
N TRP A 126 -8.59 -2.03 -2.23
CA TRP A 126 -9.68 -2.28 -1.31
C TRP A 126 -9.39 -1.66 0.05
N MET A 127 -8.14 -1.80 0.56
CA MET A 127 -7.70 -1.16 1.79
C MET A 127 -7.80 0.37 1.72
N LEU A 128 -7.39 1.00 0.62
CA LEU A 128 -7.54 2.45 0.45
C LEU A 128 -9.02 2.87 0.51
N GLU A 129 -9.87 2.19 -0.25
CA GLU A 129 -11.31 2.47 -0.38
C GLU A 129 -12.09 2.30 0.91
N HIS A 130 -11.70 1.35 1.76
CA HIS A 130 -12.45 1.02 2.98
C HIS A 130 -11.86 1.65 4.25
N TYR A 131 -10.56 1.93 4.28
CA TYR A 131 -9.88 2.38 5.50
C TYR A 131 -9.12 3.70 5.41
N CYS A 132 -8.75 4.16 4.20
CA CYS A 132 -7.87 5.32 4.05
C CYS A 132 -8.43 6.43 3.13
N MET A 133 -9.72 6.38 2.78
CA MET A 133 -10.31 7.36 1.86
C MET A 133 -10.22 8.80 2.36
N ASP A 134 -10.29 9.01 3.66
CA ASP A 134 -10.15 10.34 4.25
C ASP A 134 -8.72 10.90 4.04
N ILE A 135 -7.67 10.05 4.16
CA ILE A 135 -6.28 10.42 3.85
C ILE A 135 -6.14 10.73 2.36
N ILE A 136 -6.75 9.91 1.49
CA ILE A 136 -6.78 10.16 0.04
C ILE A 136 -7.46 11.51 -0.28
N HIS A 137 -8.59 11.82 0.36
CA HIS A 137 -9.26 13.12 0.17
C HIS A 137 -8.38 14.29 0.60
N ARG A 138 -7.68 14.19 1.74
CA ARG A 138 -6.75 15.23 2.19
C ARG A 138 -5.57 15.40 1.22
N LEU A 139 -5.01 14.31 0.68
CA LEU A 139 -3.99 14.37 -0.38
C LEU A 139 -4.49 15.10 -1.63
N ARG A 140 -5.72 14.78 -2.08
CA ARG A 140 -6.37 15.43 -3.22
C ARG A 140 -6.61 16.92 -2.96
N GLN A 141 -7.10 17.29 -1.78
CA GLN A 141 -7.32 18.69 -1.38
C GLN A 141 -6.02 19.48 -1.37
N ALA A 142 -4.96 18.96 -0.75
CA ALA A 142 -3.65 19.61 -0.74
C ALA A 142 -3.08 19.75 -2.17
N HIS A 143 -3.23 18.73 -3.02
CA HIS A 143 -2.85 18.81 -4.42
C HIS A 143 -3.62 19.91 -5.18
N ALA A 144 -4.95 19.96 -5.01
CA ALA A 144 -5.82 20.96 -5.64
C ALA A 144 -5.52 22.39 -5.15
N ALA A 145 -5.10 22.53 -3.90
CA ALA A 145 -4.61 23.80 -3.33
C ALA A 145 -3.19 24.18 -3.82
N GLY A 146 -2.63 23.48 -4.81
CA GLY A 146 -1.33 23.78 -5.40
C GLY A 146 -0.14 23.33 -4.57
N LYS A 147 -0.34 22.56 -3.49
CA LYS A 147 0.78 22.07 -2.67
C LYS A 147 1.57 20.98 -3.41
N THR A 148 2.87 20.95 -3.16
CA THR A 148 3.70 19.81 -3.52
C THR A 148 3.69 18.82 -2.37
N ILE A 149 3.38 17.56 -2.67
CA ILE A 149 3.36 16.47 -1.69
C ILE A 149 4.41 15.46 -2.11
N VAL A 150 5.34 15.16 -1.21
CA VAL A 150 6.39 14.15 -1.40
C VAL A 150 6.01 12.93 -0.55
N LEU A 151 5.51 11.88 -1.20
CA LEU A 151 5.28 10.58 -0.57
C LEU A 151 6.63 9.87 -0.39
N LEU A 152 6.94 9.43 0.83
CA LEU A 152 8.17 8.72 1.15
C LEU A 152 7.92 7.22 1.30
N ASP A 153 8.72 6.45 0.58
CA ASP A 153 8.70 4.98 0.60
C ASP A 153 10.14 4.43 0.48
N TYR A 154 10.39 3.19 0.89
CA TYR A 154 11.71 2.57 0.73
C TYR A 154 12.01 2.21 -0.72
N ASP A 155 11.01 1.77 -1.47
CA ASP A 155 11.06 1.52 -2.91
C ASP A 155 10.27 2.60 -3.66
N THR A 156 10.63 2.86 -4.91
CA THR A 156 10.01 3.94 -5.73
C THR A 156 9.61 3.46 -7.12
N ASN A 157 9.62 2.14 -7.35
CA ASN A 157 9.20 1.55 -8.61
C ASN A 157 7.69 1.71 -8.76
N ALA A 158 7.26 2.52 -9.73
CA ALA A 158 5.86 2.68 -10.10
C ALA A 158 5.43 1.74 -11.24
N ASP A 159 6.38 1.06 -11.88
CA ASP A 159 6.11 0.16 -12.99
C ASP A 159 5.77 -1.24 -12.46
N VAL A 160 4.50 -1.63 -12.64
CA VAL A 160 3.98 -2.93 -12.24
C VAL A 160 4.69 -4.06 -12.97
N GLU A 161 5.06 -3.87 -14.25
CA GLU A 161 5.74 -4.85 -15.11
C GLU A 161 7.23 -5.00 -14.76
N ASN A 162 7.82 -4.02 -14.06
CA ASN A 162 9.20 -4.10 -13.63
C ASN A 162 9.39 -5.07 -12.45
N ALA A 163 9.72 -6.32 -12.77
CA ALA A 163 9.97 -7.38 -11.79
C ALA A 163 11.28 -7.20 -10.98
N THR A 164 12.20 -6.34 -11.43
CA THR A 164 13.56 -6.24 -10.83
C THR A 164 13.58 -5.51 -9.49
N LYS A 165 12.52 -4.75 -9.19
CA LYS A 165 12.37 -3.96 -7.96
C LYS A 165 10.98 -4.16 -7.37
N PRO A 166 10.82 -4.19 -6.04
CA PRO A 166 9.50 -4.21 -5.40
C PRO A 166 8.63 -3.05 -5.88
N LEU A 167 7.34 -3.31 -6.10
CA LEU A 167 6.38 -2.26 -6.42
C LEU A 167 6.22 -1.32 -5.21
N SER A 168 6.29 0.00 -5.45
CA SER A 168 6.11 1.00 -4.41
C SER A 168 4.64 1.13 -4.04
N HIS A 169 4.31 1.06 -2.75
CA HIS A 169 2.95 1.35 -2.30
C HIS A 169 2.67 2.85 -2.33
N ALA A 170 3.68 3.72 -2.17
CA ALA A 170 3.52 5.14 -2.43
C ALA A 170 3.13 5.44 -3.89
N ALA A 171 3.56 4.62 -4.86
CA ALA A 171 3.10 4.74 -6.24
C ALA A 171 1.62 4.40 -6.39
N LEU A 172 1.12 3.41 -5.65
CA LEU A 172 -0.30 3.07 -5.62
C LEU A 172 -1.13 4.17 -4.97
N VAL A 173 -0.66 4.75 -3.84
CA VAL A 173 -1.31 5.91 -3.21
C VAL A 173 -1.37 7.09 -4.17
N LYS A 174 -0.25 7.42 -4.83
CA LYS A 174 -0.19 8.50 -5.82
C LYS A 174 -1.20 8.26 -6.95
N ALA A 175 -1.15 7.07 -7.58
CA ALA A 175 -2.05 6.74 -8.67
C ALA A 175 -3.53 6.84 -8.26
N TYR A 176 -3.88 6.37 -7.06
CA TYR A 176 -5.24 6.48 -6.54
C TYR A 176 -5.65 7.93 -6.25
N ALA A 177 -4.77 8.72 -5.64
CA ALA A 177 -5.03 10.14 -5.39
C ALA A 177 -5.22 10.93 -6.70
N GLU A 178 -4.48 10.59 -7.75
CA GLU A 178 -4.52 11.27 -9.07
C GLU A 178 -5.62 10.73 -10.01
N GLY A 179 -6.44 9.75 -9.60
CA GLY A 179 -7.50 9.16 -10.46
C GLY A 179 -6.96 8.27 -11.58
N LEU A 180 -5.78 7.68 -11.36
CA LEU A 180 -5.06 6.86 -12.33
C LEU A 180 -4.96 5.41 -11.85
N TYR A 181 -5.89 4.94 -11.02
CA TYR A 181 -5.76 3.62 -10.38
C TYR A 181 -6.65 2.56 -11.01
N PRO A 182 -6.16 1.34 -11.32
CA PRO A 182 -4.78 0.91 -11.56
C PRO A 182 -4.46 1.11 -13.06
N TYR A 183 -4.80 2.31 -13.53
CA TYR A 183 -4.59 2.93 -14.85
C TYR A 183 -5.75 3.03 -15.85
N GLU A 184 -7.03 2.91 -15.46
CA GLU A 184 -8.18 3.72 -15.95
C GLU A 184 -9.31 3.66 -14.88
N ASP A 185 -9.91 4.81 -14.54
CA ASP A 185 -11.03 4.87 -13.59
C ASP A 185 -12.24 4.13 -14.17
N ILE A 186 -12.62 3.00 -13.57
CA ILE A 186 -13.99 2.50 -13.70
C ILE A 186 -14.87 3.56 -13.04
N GLN A 187 -15.60 4.31 -13.87
CA GLN A 187 -16.71 5.14 -13.42
C GLN A 187 -17.67 4.25 -12.66
N GLU A 188 -17.67 4.34 -11.33
CA GLU A 188 -18.92 4.35 -10.58
C GLU A 188 -18.74 4.87 -9.15
N THR A 189 -19.79 5.59 -8.77
CA THR A 189 -19.98 6.42 -7.59
C THR A 189 -19.86 5.64 -6.29
N ILE A 190 -18.81 5.89 -5.51
CA ILE A 190 -18.88 5.65 -4.07
C ILE A 190 -19.74 6.78 -3.49
N PRO A 191 -20.91 6.49 -2.86
CA PRO A 191 -21.66 7.52 -2.15
C PRO A 191 -20.72 8.12 -1.12
N PRO A 192 -20.71 9.45 -0.91
CA PRO A 192 -19.90 10.03 0.13
C PRO A 192 -20.34 9.39 1.44
N ALA A 193 -19.48 8.55 2.03
CA ALA A 193 -19.56 8.32 3.45
C ALA A 193 -19.53 9.72 4.07
N GLN A 194 -20.52 10.02 4.91
CA GLN A 194 -20.60 11.28 5.64
C GLN A 194 -19.43 11.33 6.62
N TYR A 195 -18.24 11.61 6.11
CA TYR A 195 -17.11 12.00 6.92
C TYR A 195 -17.42 13.41 7.40
N LYS A 196 -17.78 13.53 8.67
CA LYS A 196 -17.73 14.81 9.37
C LYS A 196 -16.28 15.26 9.38
N ILE A 197 -15.94 16.15 8.46
CA ILE A 197 -14.63 16.83 8.44
C ILE A 197 -14.80 18.06 9.32
N GLU A 198 -14.57 17.88 10.62
CA GLU A 198 -14.37 19.00 11.57
C GLU A 198 -12.88 19.14 11.96
N GLU A 199 -12.00 18.25 11.47
CA GLU A 199 -10.57 18.31 11.78
C GLU A 199 -9.82 19.24 10.82
N PRO A 200 -8.91 20.09 11.34
CA PRO A 200 -8.11 20.98 10.51
C PRO A 200 -7.28 20.18 9.50
N LEU A 201 -7.20 20.72 8.28
CA LEU A 201 -6.67 20.08 7.07
C LEU A 201 -5.21 19.57 7.18
N PHE A 202 -4.46 19.98 8.21
CA PHE A 202 -3.01 19.85 8.26
C PHE A 202 -2.45 19.32 9.58
N ASP A 203 -2.94 19.75 10.74
CA ASP A 203 -2.20 19.58 12.00
C ASP A 203 -2.03 18.12 12.47
N ASP A 204 -2.97 17.22 12.15
CA ASP A 204 -2.92 15.81 12.57
C ASP A 204 -2.24 14.89 11.55
N LEU A 205 -2.34 15.22 10.25
CA LEU A 205 -1.77 14.44 9.15
C LEU A 205 -0.35 14.91 8.79
N PHE A 206 -0.08 16.19 8.99
CA PHE A 206 1.17 16.89 8.71
C PHE A 206 1.51 17.83 9.87
N PRO A 207 1.85 17.29 11.06
CA PRO A 207 2.04 18.09 12.28
C PRO A 207 3.18 19.12 12.22
N ASP A 208 4.06 18.99 11.23
CA ASP A 208 5.22 19.86 11.01
C ASP A 208 4.98 20.90 9.88
N TYR A 209 3.72 21.10 9.45
CA TYR A 209 3.36 21.93 8.30
C TYR A 209 2.45 23.12 8.63
#